data_AF-A0AAN7EUT1-F1
#
_entry.id   AF-A0AAN7EUT1-F1
#
_cell.length_a   1.000
_cell.length_b   1.000
_cell.length_c   1.000
_cell.angle_alpha   90.00
_cell.angle_beta   90.00
_cell.angle_gamma   90.00
#
_symmetry.space_group_name_H-M   'P 1'
#
loop_
_entity.id
_entity.type
_entity.pdbx_description
1 polymer ?
#
loop_
_entity_poly.entity_id
_entity_poly.type
_entity_poly.pdbx_seq_one_letter_code
_entity_poly.pdbx_strand_id
1 'polypeptide(L)'
;MHIENRPLKFSTITHHASVTQCLGSVGGNVWYLGVAKPSIVDDYEVKDDTGGNNEIVQSHCGHFYVPPAVESVRVFRVEGSKFLKLNRGTWHAGPLFKADTMDFYNLELSNTNVVDHTTHNFKRENGVVFLIND
;
A
#
# COMPACT_ATOMS: atom_id res chain seq x y z
N MET A 1 -3.18 16.67 4.67
CA MET A 1 -2.86 16.21 3.31
C MET A 1 -4.12 16.34 2.47
N HIS A 2 -4.12 17.21 1.46
CA HIS A 2 -5.26 17.38 0.55
C HIS A 2 -5.13 16.40 -0.62
N ILE A 3 -6.17 15.65 -0.92
CA ILE A 3 -6.17 14.65 -1.99
C ILE A 3 -7.38 14.87 -2.89
N GLU A 4 -7.15 14.72 -4.20
CA GLU A 4 -8.17 14.84 -5.23
C GLU A 4 -8.20 13.58 -6.10
N ASN A 5 -9.35 13.30 -6.72
CA ASN A 5 -9.47 12.33 -7.81
C ASN A 5 -8.96 10.92 -7.48
N ARG A 6 -9.41 10.35 -6.35
CA ARG A 6 -9.07 8.98 -5.93
C ARG A 6 -10.28 8.03 -6.05
N PRO A 7 -10.69 7.66 -7.28
CA PRO A 7 -11.85 6.82 -7.50
C PRO A 7 -11.70 5.45 -6.83
N LEU A 8 -12.82 4.74 -6.66
CA LEU A 8 -12.91 3.40 -6.09
C LEU A 8 -12.33 2.28 -7.00
N LYS A 9 -11.12 2.52 -7.52
CA LYS A 9 -10.37 1.62 -8.40
C LYS A 9 -8.87 1.82 -8.22
N PHE A 10 -8.10 0.75 -8.33
CA PHE A 10 -6.64 0.83 -8.34
C PHE A 10 -6.02 -0.36 -9.06
N SER A 11 -4.82 -0.17 -9.59
CA SER A 11 -4.01 -1.24 -10.18
C SER A 11 -2.57 -1.21 -9.69
N THR A 12 -2.25 -0.32 -8.76
CA THR A 12 -0.94 -0.18 -8.15
C THR A 12 -1.08 -0.22 -6.65
N ILE A 13 -0.10 -0.79 -5.96
CA ILE A 13 -0.03 -0.84 -4.51
C ILE A 13 1.41 -0.53 -4.10
N THR A 14 1.58 0.21 -3.01
CA THR A 14 2.89 0.71 -2.59
C THR A 14 3.17 0.28 -1.15
N HIS A 15 4.44 0.03 -0.82
CA HIS A 15 4.87 -0.10 0.57
C HIS A 15 6.03 0.82 0.89
N HIS A 16 6.19 1.10 2.18
CA HIS A 16 7.28 1.87 2.78
C HIS A 16 8.05 0.95 3.74
N ALA A 17 9.34 0.72 3.50
CA ALA A 17 10.13 -0.27 4.22
C ALA A 17 10.70 0.25 5.54
N SER A 18 10.85 1.56 5.69
CA SER A 18 11.55 2.19 6.80
C SER A 18 10.63 2.86 7.81
N VAL A 19 9.39 3.17 7.42
CA VAL A 19 8.47 3.96 8.24
C VAL A 19 7.10 3.29 8.41
N THR A 20 6.42 3.61 9.51
CA THR A 20 4.98 3.42 9.65
C THR A 20 4.23 4.65 9.13
N GLN A 21 3.04 4.46 8.58
CA GLN A 21 2.18 5.58 8.18
C GLN A 21 0.86 5.52 8.93
N CYS A 22 0.34 6.66 9.39
CA CYS A 22 -0.99 6.74 9.99
C CYS A 22 -1.89 7.66 9.17
N LEU A 23 -3.09 7.18 8.82
CA LEU A 23 -4.06 7.89 8.00
C LEU A 23 -5.44 7.95 8.68
N GLY A 24 -6.11 9.10 8.58
CA GLY A 24 -7.50 9.27 8.98
C GLY A 24 -8.15 10.43 8.25
N SER A 25 -9.41 10.29 7.85
CA SER A 25 -10.13 11.36 7.15
C SER A 25 -10.46 12.52 8.10
N VAL A 26 -10.28 13.75 7.62
CA VAL A 26 -10.78 14.94 8.30
C VAL A 26 -12.32 14.92 8.19
N GLY A 27 -13.00 15.05 9.33
CA GLY A 27 -14.46 15.01 9.40
C GLY A 27 -15.09 13.61 9.42
N GLY A 28 -14.31 12.53 9.38
CA GLY A 28 -14.82 11.16 9.53
C GLY A 28 -15.62 10.63 8.32
N ASN A 29 -15.42 11.24 7.15
CA ASN A 29 -16.00 10.78 5.89
C ASN A 29 -15.51 9.38 5.54
N VAL A 30 -16.35 8.62 4.81
CA VAL A 30 -16.03 7.24 4.39
C VAL A 30 -14.92 7.22 3.36
N TRP A 31 -13.96 6.31 3.54
CA TRP A 31 -12.86 6.07 2.62
C TRP A 31 -12.44 4.60 2.63
N TYR A 32 -11.61 4.24 1.65
CA TYR A 32 -11.16 2.86 1.43
C TYR A 32 -9.65 2.79 1.34
N LEU A 33 -9.11 1.65 1.77
CA LEU A 33 -7.70 1.33 1.63
C LEU A 33 -7.55 -0.12 1.17
N GLY A 34 -7.04 -0.31 -0.04
CA GLY A 34 -6.53 -1.61 -0.47
C GLY A 34 -5.26 -1.92 0.29
N VAL A 35 -5.09 -3.15 0.78
CA VAL A 35 -3.93 -3.59 1.55
C VAL A 35 -3.49 -5.01 1.18
N ALA A 36 -2.20 -5.29 1.39
CA ALA A 36 -1.67 -6.65 1.47
C ALA A 36 -0.62 -6.74 2.58
N LYS A 37 -0.32 -7.98 3.03
CA LYS A 37 0.64 -8.22 4.12
C LYS A 37 2.04 -7.75 3.69
N PRO A 38 2.86 -7.23 4.62
CA PRO A 38 4.28 -6.99 4.36
C PRO A 38 4.98 -8.23 3.82
N SER A 39 5.92 -8.00 2.91
CA SER A 39 6.68 -9.06 2.24
C SER A 39 8.16 -8.66 2.05
N ILE A 40 8.66 -7.78 2.91
CA ILE A 40 10.09 -7.46 3.00
C ILE A 40 10.81 -8.71 3.53
N VAL A 41 11.94 -9.03 2.91
CA VAL A 41 12.78 -10.18 3.24
C VAL A 41 14.03 -9.67 3.96
N ASP A 42 14.39 -10.30 5.07
CA ASP A 42 15.61 -9.96 5.79
C ASP A 42 16.84 -10.55 5.06
N ASP A 43 17.98 -9.87 5.13
CA ASP A 43 19.23 -10.25 4.41
C ASP A 43 19.74 -11.68 4.70
N TYR A 44 19.27 -12.30 5.80
CA TYR A 44 19.61 -13.66 6.17
C TYR A 44 18.81 -14.72 5.40
N GLU A 45 17.61 -14.40 4.91
CA GLU A 45 16.71 -15.35 4.23
C GLU A 45 17.00 -15.47 2.73
N VAL A 46 17.70 -14.50 2.14
CA VAL A 46 18.10 -14.52 0.72
C VAL A 46 19.17 -15.60 0.43
N LYS A 47 19.77 -16.20 1.48
CA LYS A 47 20.82 -17.22 1.35
C LYS A 47 20.30 -18.66 1.29
N ASP A 48 19.00 -18.90 1.44
CA ASP A 48 18.43 -20.25 1.41
C ASP A 48 17.69 -20.51 0.10
N ASP A 49 18.25 -21.44 -0.68
CA ASP A 49 17.92 -21.77 -2.07
C ASP A 49 16.63 -22.61 -2.17
N THR A 50 15.57 -22.21 -1.47
CA THR A 50 14.30 -22.95 -1.40
C THR A 50 13.27 -22.43 -2.39
N GLY A 51 13.33 -22.97 -3.61
CA GLY A 51 12.25 -23.72 -4.30
C GLY A 51 10.78 -23.24 -4.29
N GLY A 52 10.45 -22.04 -3.81
CA GLY A 52 9.13 -21.43 -3.93
C GLY A 52 9.13 -20.43 -5.09
N ASN A 53 8.17 -20.56 -6.01
CA ASN A 53 8.01 -19.76 -7.23
C ASN A 53 7.81 -18.23 -7.06
N ASN A 54 8.17 -17.63 -5.92
CA ASN A 54 8.05 -16.20 -5.69
C ASN A 54 9.42 -15.54 -5.77
N GLU A 55 9.70 -14.96 -6.94
CA GLU A 55 10.94 -14.24 -7.23
C GLU A 55 11.17 -13.11 -6.20
N ILE A 56 12.25 -13.21 -5.43
CA ILE A 56 12.71 -12.16 -4.52
C ILE A 56 13.25 -11.02 -5.38
N VAL A 57 12.77 -9.81 -5.15
CA VAL A 57 13.13 -8.60 -5.91
C VAL A 57 13.85 -7.62 -5.00
N GLN A 58 14.93 -7.01 -5.51
CA GLN A 58 15.56 -5.88 -4.84
C GLN A 58 14.84 -4.58 -5.23
N SER A 59 14.39 -3.81 -4.25
CA SER A 59 13.81 -2.49 -4.50
C SER A 59 14.89 -1.45 -4.82
N HIS A 60 14.50 -0.34 -5.44
CA HIS A 60 15.41 0.81 -5.61
C HIS A 60 15.81 1.47 -4.28
N CYS A 61 15.04 1.23 -3.21
CA CYS A 61 15.33 1.66 -1.85
C CYS A 61 16.36 0.75 -1.14
N GLY A 62 16.81 -0.33 -1.78
CA GLY A 62 17.87 -1.21 -1.30
C GLY A 62 17.42 -2.46 -0.53
N HIS A 63 16.18 -2.50 -0.01
CA HIS A 63 15.64 -3.70 0.63
C HIS A 63 15.16 -4.75 -0.37
N PHE A 64 15.18 -6.02 0.04
CA PHE A 64 14.60 -7.14 -0.70
C PHE A 64 13.14 -7.38 -0.30
N TYR A 65 12.32 -7.83 -1.24
CA TYR A 65 10.92 -8.13 -0.98
C TYR A 65 10.37 -9.14 -1.99
N VAL A 66 9.26 -9.78 -1.64
CA VAL A 66 8.45 -10.58 -2.58
C VAL A 66 7.26 -9.73 -3.06
N PRO A 67 7.01 -9.60 -4.38
CA PRO A 67 5.84 -8.88 -4.88
C PRO A 67 4.51 -9.43 -4.31
N PRO A 68 3.50 -8.57 -4.05
CA PRO A 68 2.26 -9.02 -3.45
C PRO A 68 1.44 -9.84 -4.45
N ALA A 69 0.97 -11.02 -4.03
CA ALA A 69 0.09 -11.84 -4.85
C ALA A 69 -1.30 -11.18 -4.99
N VAL A 70 -1.91 -11.29 -6.18
CA VAL A 70 -3.22 -10.66 -6.48
C VAL A 70 -4.30 -11.09 -5.48
N GLU A 71 -4.35 -12.38 -5.16
CA GLU A 71 -5.32 -13.00 -4.26
C GLU A 71 -5.11 -12.63 -2.78
N SER A 72 -3.97 -12.03 -2.44
CA SER A 72 -3.68 -11.57 -1.08
C SER A 72 -4.26 -10.19 -0.77
N VAL A 73 -4.63 -9.42 -1.80
CA VAL A 73 -5.17 -8.07 -1.65
C VAL A 73 -6.52 -8.12 -0.93
N ARG A 74 -6.68 -7.24 0.06
CA ARG A 74 -7.94 -6.99 0.79
C ARG A 74 -8.23 -5.51 0.75
N VAL A 75 -9.48 -5.12 1.03
CA VAL A 75 -9.88 -3.71 1.12
C VAL A 75 -10.57 -3.48 2.44
N PHE A 76 -10.14 -2.44 3.16
CA PHE A 76 -10.87 -1.92 4.30
C PHE A 76 -11.77 -0.77 3.87
N ARG A 77 -13.01 -0.80 4.37
CA ARG A 77 -13.93 0.34 4.38
C ARG A 77 -13.83 1.00 5.75
N VAL A 78 -13.43 2.27 5.79
CA VAL A 78 -13.18 3.02 7.01
C VAL A 78 -14.23 4.11 7.15
N GLU A 79 -14.92 4.13 8.29
CA GLU A 79 -15.99 5.08 8.59
C GLU A 79 -15.75 5.81 9.90
N GLY A 80 -16.25 7.04 9.98
CA GLY A 80 -16.19 7.85 11.19
C GLY A 80 -14.76 8.22 11.57
N SER A 81 -14.55 8.55 12.85
CA SER A 81 -13.27 9.04 13.38
C SER A 81 -12.26 7.92 13.66
N LYS A 82 -12.04 7.03 12.68
CA LYS A 82 -11.06 5.94 12.77
C LYS A 82 -9.77 6.32 12.05
N PHE A 83 -8.66 5.93 12.65
CA PHE A 83 -7.32 6.06 12.08
C PHE A 83 -6.73 4.67 11.84
N LEU A 84 -6.06 4.49 10.71
CA LEU A 84 -5.32 3.29 10.39
C LEU A 84 -3.82 3.55 10.56
N LYS A 85 -3.14 2.74 11.37
CA LYS A 85 -1.67 2.68 11.41
C LYS A 85 -1.19 1.51 10.56
N LEU A 86 -0.49 1.82 9.49
CA LEU A 86 0.19 0.87 8.63
C LEU A 86 1.56 0.55 9.24
N ASN A 87 1.82 -0.74 9.48
CA ASN A 87 3.14 -1.19 9.90
C ASN A 87 4.12 -1.08 8.73
N ARG A 88 5.42 -1.03 9.02
CA ARG A 88 6.49 -1.08 8.01
C ARG A 88 6.26 -2.23 7.03
N GLY A 89 6.43 -1.95 5.75
CA GLY A 89 6.25 -2.89 4.66
C GLY A 89 4.80 -3.21 4.30
N THR A 90 3.80 -2.66 5.00
CA THR A 90 2.40 -2.92 4.64
C THR A 90 2.12 -2.33 3.25
N TRP A 91 1.81 -3.20 2.30
CA TRP A 91 1.33 -2.78 1.00
C TRP A 91 -0.01 -2.09 1.15
N HIS A 92 -0.16 -0.93 0.52
CA HIS A 92 -1.39 -0.16 0.58
C HIS A 92 -1.67 0.61 -0.73
N ALA A 93 -2.94 0.78 -1.05
CA ALA A 93 -3.45 1.51 -2.20
C ALA A 93 -4.61 2.40 -1.75
N GLY A 94 -4.38 3.71 -1.76
CA GLY A 94 -5.33 4.70 -1.28
C GLY A 94 -4.63 5.85 -0.56
N PRO A 95 -5.37 6.65 0.22
CA PRO A 95 -6.82 6.53 0.46
C PRO A 95 -7.65 6.72 -0.82
N LEU A 96 -8.75 5.97 -0.94
CA LEU A 96 -9.73 6.04 -2.04
C LEU A 96 -11.08 6.49 -1.51
N PHE A 97 -11.83 7.30 -2.26
CA PHE A 97 -13.11 7.86 -1.81
C PHE A 97 -14.01 8.30 -2.98
N LYS A 98 -15.30 8.45 -2.73
CA LYS A 98 -16.31 8.82 -3.75
C LYS A 98 -16.35 10.32 -4.07
N ALA A 99 -16.02 11.18 -3.10
CA ALA A 99 -15.98 12.63 -3.30
C ALA A 99 -14.85 13.06 -4.25
N ASP A 100 -14.96 14.26 -4.82
CA ASP A 100 -13.91 14.79 -5.72
C ASP A 100 -12.60 15.07 -4.97
N THR A 101 -12.72 15.56 -3.73
CA THR A 101 -11.58 15.87 -2.86
C THR A 101 -11.85 15.46 -1.41
N MET A 102 -10.78 15.21 -0.65
CA MET A 102 -10.85 14.92 0.79
C MET A 102 -9.52 15.24 1.48
N ASP A 103 -9.62 15.81 2.67
CA ASP A 103 -8.47 16.04 3.54
C ASP A 103 -8.21 14.86 4.49
N PHE A 104 -6.95 14.54 4.68
CA PHE A 104 -6.48 13.49 5.58
C PHE A 104 -5.47 14.03 6.59
N TYR A 105 -5.59 13.56 7.82
CA TYR A 105 -4.45 13.48 8.73
C TYR A 105 -3.50 12.41 8.20
N ASN A 106 -2.23 12.77 8.04
CA ASN A 106 -1.18 11.88 7.57
C ASN A 106 0.03 12.06 8.49
N LEU A 107 0.45 10.99 9.15
CA LEU A 107 1.63 10.97 10.01
C LEU A 107 2.63 9.94 9.46
N GLU A 108 3.71 10.45 8.90
CA GLU A 108 4.84 9.72 8.33
C GLU A 108 6.07 10.64 8.27
N LEU A 109 7.21 10.15 7.76
CA LEU A 109 8.36 11.00 7.49
C LEU A 109 8.09 11.88 6.27
N SER A 110 8.55 13.14 6.31
CA SER A 110 8.29 14.13 5.26
C SER A 110 8.83 13.75 3.88
N ASN A 111 9.83 12.85 3.82
CA ASN A 111 10.46 12.38 2.59
C ASN A 111 10.10 10.93 2.22
N THR A 112 9.13 10.30 2.88
CA THR A 112 8.73 8.89 2.66
C THR A 112 8.46 8.61 1.18
N ASN A 113 7.69 9.47 0.53
CA ASN A 113 7.34 9.34 -0.89
C ASN A 113 8.49 9.64 -1.87
N VAL A 114 9.65 10.09 -1.37
CA VAL A 114 10.84 10.35 -2.17
C VAL A 114 11.83 9.21 -2.05
N VAL A 115 12.11 8.75 -0.82
CA VAL A 115 13.22 7.83 -0.55
C VAL A 115 12.79 6.41 -0.17
N ASP A 116 11.54 6.20 0.24
CA ASP A 116 11.07 4.93 0.83
C ASP A 116 9.75 4.48 0.21
N HIS A 117 9.68 4.37 -1.13
CA HIS A 117 8.46 3.96 -1.83
C HIS A 117 8.74 2.85 -2.83
N THR A 118 8.14 1.68 -2.63
CA THR A 118 8.22 0.57 -3.59
C THR A 118 6.82 0.25 -4.09
N THR A 119 6.63 0.21 -5.41
CA THR A 119 5.30 0.07 -6.02
C THR A 119 5.23 -1.16 -6.91
N HIS A 120 4.22 -2.00 -6.67
CA HIS A 120 3.82 -3.08 -7.56
C HIS A 120 2.70 -2.63 -8.49
N ASN A 121 2.78 -2.98 -9.77
CA ASN A 121 1.76 -2.62 -10.77
C ASN A 121 1.04 -3.87 -11.28
N PHE A 122 -0.08 -4.21 -10.66
CA PHE A 122 -0.91 -5.37 -11.01
C PHE A 122 -1.41 -5.35 -12.45
N LYS A 123 -1.65 -4.18 -13.05
CA LYS A 123 -2.09 -4.12 -14.46
C LYS A 123 -0.98 -4.56 -15.40
N ARG A 124 0.26 -4.14 -15.13
CA ARG A 124 1.43 -4.50 -15.95
C ARG A 124 1.88 -5.92 -15.70
N GLU A 125 2.03 -6.31 -14.43
CA GLU A 125 2.62 -7.60 -14.05
C GLU A 125 1.59 -8.74 -14.08
N ASN A 126 0.30 -8.45 -13.90
CA ASN A 126 -0.74 -9.48 -13.73
C ASN A 126 -1.98 -9.28 -14.62
N GLY A 127 -2.10 -8.17 -15.35
CA GLY A 127 -3.30 -7.83 -16.11
C GLY A 127 -4.53 -7.48 -15.25
N VAL A 128 -4.34 -7.16 -13.97
CA VAL A 128 -5.43 -6.98 -12.99
C VAL A 128 -5.66 -5.50 -12.65
N VAL A 129 -6.94 -5.13 -12.54
CA VAL A 129 -7.41 -3.87 -11.95
C VAL A 129 -8.46 -4.19 -10.90
N PHE A 130 -8.30 -3.65 -9.69
CA PHE A 130 -9.26 -3.79 -8.61
C PHE A 130 -10.32 -2.70 -8.70
N LEU A 131 -11.58 -3.10 -8.55
CA LEU A 131 -12.75 -2.24 -8.46
C LEU A 131 -13.42 -2.48 -7.11
N ILE A 132 -13.73 -1.41 -6.38
CA ILE A 132 -14.43 -1.49 -5.11
C ILE A 132 -15.89 -1.15 -5.38
N ASN A 133 -16.77 -2.12 -5.15
CA ASN A 133 -18.22 -1.92 -5.19
C ASN A 133 -18.66 -1.46 -3.80
N ASP A 134 -19.24 -0.26 -3.72
CA ASP A 134 -19.79 0.34 -2.50
C ASP A 134 -21.08 1.10 -2.81
#